data_AF-A0A399N9Z8-F1
#
_entry.id   AF-A0A399N9Z8-F1
#
_cell.length_a   1.000
_cell.length_b   1.000
_cell.length_c   1.000
_cell.angle_alpha   90.00
_cell.angle_beta   90.00
_cell.angle_gamma   90.00
#
_symmetry.space_group_name_H-M   'P 1'
#
loop_
_entity.id
_entity.type
_entity.pdbx_description
1 polymer ?
#
loop_
_entity_poly.entity_id
_entity_poly.type
_entity_poly.pdbx_seq_one_letter_code
_entity_poly.pdbx_strand_id
1 'polypeptide(L)'
;MPEPVDAWWARRSWSRGLDVPYPVGTYREAWASFPVLIRQYHPEFNRGITLTQVPPAADVLLTWQCDAGHVFVATPEEQRRRPGRERRRSSWCPDCAEAAAQRTP
;
A
#
# COMPACT_ATOMS: atom_id res chain seq x y z
N MET A 1 12.55 9.22 -4.76
CA MET A 1 11.30 10.00 -4.63
C MET A 1 10.17 9.08 -5.03
N PRO A 2 9.07 9.02 -4.25
CA PRO A 2 7.92 8.22 -4.60
C PRO A 2 7.34 8.65 -5.95
N GLU A 3 6.98 7.68 -6.79
CA GLU A 3 6.38 7.94 -8.10
C GLU A 3 5.01 7.25 -8.22
N PRO A 4 4.12 7.72 -9.10
CA PRO A 4 2.85 7.04 -9.39
C PRO A 4 3.07 5.61 -9.87
N VAL A 5 2.16 4.70 -9.51
CA VAL A 5 2.27 3.27 -9.83
C VAL A 5 2.52 2.96 -11.31
N ASP A 6 1.93 3.73 -12.23
CA ASP A 6 2.13 3.59 -13.68
C ASP A 6 3.59 3.88 -14.09
N ALA A 7 4.16 4.98 -13.61
CA ALA A 7 5.55 5.37 -13.89
C ALA A 7 6.54 4.38 -13.29
N TRP A 8 6.27 3.94 -12.05
CA TRP A 8 7.06 2.93 -11.37
C TRP A 8 7.08 1.61 -12.16
N TRP A 9 5.92 1.15 -12.60
CA TRP A 9 5.81 -0.09 -13.37
C TRP A 9 6.55 0.00 -14.70
N ALA A 10 6.35 1.09 -15.46
CA ALA A 10 7.03 1.31 -16.74
C ALA A 10 8.55 1.33 -16.60
N ARG A 11 9.06 2.04 -15.58
CA ARG A 11 10.50 2.11 -15.29
C ARG A 11 11.09 0.76 -14.92
N ARG A 12 10.39 -0.03 -14.09
CA ARG A 12 10.81 -1.38 -13.71
C ARG A 12 10.77 -2.33 -14.91
N SER A 13 9.75 -2.23 -15.75
CA SER A 13 9.59 -3.03 -16.97
C SER A 13 10.75 -2.79 -17.93
N TRP A 14 11.04 -1.52 -18.21
CA TRP A 14 12.16 -1.11 -19.06
C TRP A 14 13.52 -1.59 -18.50
N SER A 15 13.77 -1.36 -17.20
CA SER A 15 15.03 -1.76 -16.57
C SER A 15 15.27 -3.26 -16.57
N ARG A 16 14.21 -4.09 -16.58
CA ARG A 16 14.33 -5.56 -16.61
C ARG A 16 14.20 -6.14 -18.02
N GLY A 17 13.79 -5.33 -19.01
CA GLY A 17 13.45 -5.82 -20.36
C GLY A 17 12.26 -6.78 -20.38
N LEU A 18 11.28 -6.59 -19.47
CA LEU A 18 10.12 -7.46 -19.31
C LEU A 18 8.84 -6.63 -19.16
N ASP A 19 7.76 -7.00 -19.83
CA ASP A 19 6.44 -6.36 -19.67
C ASP A 19 5.87 -6.53 -18.25
N VAL A 20 6.20 -7.65 -17.61
CA VAL A 20 5.87 -7.97 -16.22
C VAL A 20 7.17 -8.05 -15.41
N PRO A 21 7.66 -6.94 -14.85
CA PRO A 21 8.92 -6.90 -14.13
C PRO A 21 8.89 -7.70 -12.84
N TYR A 22 7.74 -8.03 -12.27
CA TYR A 22 7.64 -8.93 -11.11
C TYR A 22 6.43 -9.84 -11.31
N PRO A 23 6.60 -11.16 -11.45
CA PRO A 23 5.48 -12.09 -11.48
C PRO A 23 4.63 -12.02 -10.20
N VAL A 24 3.33 -12.33 -10.31
CA VAL A 24 2.44 -12.43 -9.15
C VAL A 24 3.02 -13.43 -8.14
N GLY A 25 3.10 -13.04 -6.87
CA GLY A 25 3.67 -13.84 -5.80
C GLY A 25 5.15 -13.56 -5.49
N THR A 26 5.88 -12.79 -6.31
CA THR A 26 7.32 -12.49 -6.11
C THR A 26 7.64 -12.04 -4.67
N TYR A 27 6.79 -11.20 -4.08
CA TYR A 27 6.94 -10.64 -2.73
C TYR A 27 5.94 -11.20 -1.72
N ARG A 28 5.35 -12.38 -1.97
CA ARG A 28 4.34 -12.99 -1.09
C ARG A 28 4.85 -13.13 0.35
N GLU A 29 6.05 -13.69 0.53
CA GLU A 29 6.64 -13.91 1.85
C GLU A 29 6.96 -12.59 2.55
N ALA A 30 7.45 -11.60 1.79
CA ALA A 30 7.79 -10.28 2.33
C ALA A 30 6.56 -9.53 2.87
N TRP A 31 5.37 -9.78 2.29
CA TRP A 31 4.09 -9.23 2.75
C TRP A 31 3.38 -10.08 3.81
N ALA A 32 3.79 -11.33 4.03
CA ALA A 32 3.11 -12.26 4.93
C ALA A 32 3.03 -11.74 6.39
N SER A 33 4.02 -10.97 6.83
CA SER A 33 4.05 -10.34 8.16
C SER A 33 3.11 -9.13 8.31
N PHE A 34 2.42 -8.72 7.25
CA PHE A 34 1.55 -7.54 7.22
C PHE A 34 0.12 -7.89 6.75
N PRO A 35 -0.59 -8.84 7.40
CA PRO A 35 -1.89 -9.32 6.96
C PRO A 35 -2.97 -8.22 6.90
N VAL A 36 -2.85 -7.21 7.78
CA VAL A 36 -3.74 -6.04 7.76
C VAL A 36 -3.54 -5.21 6.49
N LEU A 37 -2.30 -5.06 6.02
CA LEU A 37 -2.03 -4.29 4.79
C LEU A 37 -2.47 -5.05 3.55
N ILE A 38 -2.36 -6.37 3.54
CA ILE A 38 -2.89 -7.22 2.46
C ILE A 38 -4.39 -6.96 2.27
N ARG A 39 -5.14 -6.84 3.37
CA ARG A 39 -6.58 -6.56 3.33
C ARG A 39 -6.94 -5.15 2.85
N GLN A 40 -6.04 -4.20 2.99
CA GLN A 40 -6.26 -2.80 2.59
C GLN A 40 -5.90 -2.56 1.13
N TYR A 41 -5.29 -3.55 0.47
CA TYR A 41 -4.79 -3.41 -0.88
C TYR A 41 -5.76 -3.98 -1.91
N HIS A 42 -6.03 -3.16 -2.92
CA HIS A 42 -6.98 -3.44 -3.99
C HIS A 42 -6.26 -3.26 -5.34
N PRO A 43 -5.96 -4.34 -6.08
CA PRO A 43 -5.31 -4.23 -7.39
C PRO A 43 -6.07 -3.32 -8.36
N GLU A 44 -7.39 -3.26 -8.27
CA GLU A 44 -8.27 -2.39 -9.06
C GLU A 44 -7.95 -0.89 -8.90
N PHE A 45 -7.50 -0.46 -7.72
CA PHE A 45 -7.05 0.92 -7.50
C PHE A 45 -5.59 1.16 -7.94
N ASN A 46 -4.88 0.09 -8.28
CA ASN A 46 -3.45 0.07 -8.57
C ASN A 46 -3.16 -0.59 -9.92
N ARG A 47 -4.04 -0.36 -10.91
CA ARG A 47 -3.83 -0.75 -12.33
C ARG A 47 -3.75 -2.26 -12.56
N GLY A 48 -4.37 -3.05 -11.69
CA GLY A 48 -4.31 -4.51 -11.72
C GLY A 48 -2.99 -5.08 -11.19
N ILE A 49 -2.05 -4.24 -10.74
CA ILE A 49 -0.81 -4.71 -10.11
C ILE A 49 -1.19 -5.27 -8.74
N THR A 50 -0.76 -6.49 -8.45
CA THR A 50 -1.01 -7.11 -7.14
C THR A 50 0.06 -6.67 -6.14
N LEU A 51 -0.29 -6.59 -4.85
CA LEU A 51 0.67 -6.22 -3.80
C LEU A 51 1.91 -7.11 -3.80
N THR A 52 1.74 -8.40 -4.13
CA THR A 52 2.83 -9.37 -4.22
C THR A 52 3.79 -9.15 -5.40
N GLN A 53 3.53 -8.18 -6.27
CA GLN A 53 4.45 -7.72 -7.32
C GLN A 53 5.19 -6.46 -6.91
N VAL A 54 4.88 -5.89 -5.74
CA VAL A 54 5.49 -4.67 -5.23
C VAL A 54 6.42 -5.01 -4.05
N PRO A 55 7.71 -4.63 -4.10
CA PRO A 55 8.60 -4.75 -2.95
C PRO A 55 8.10 -3.91 -1.76
N PRO A 56 8.18 -4.38 -0.50
CA PRO A 56 7.78 -3.60 0.69
C PRO A 56 8.56 -2.30 0.94
N ALA A 57 9.70 -2.12 0.26
CA ALA A 57 10.54 -0.93 0.33
C ALA A 57 10.55 -0.14 -0.99
N ALA A 58 9.57 -0.37 -1.87
CA ALA A 58 9.48 0.36 -3.12
C ALA A 58 9.02 1.81 -2.89
N ASP A 59 9.72 2.76 -3.52
CA ASP A 59 9.31 4.17 -3.64
C ASP A 59 8.18 4.33 -4.66
N VAL A 60 7.03 3.71 -4.39
CA VAL A 60 5.84 3.77 -5.25
C VAL A 60 4.64 4.25 -4.47
N LEU A 61 3.90 5.19 -5.04
CA LEU A 61 2.63 5.64 -4.50
C LEU A 61 1.55 4.61 -4.85
N LEU A 62 0.98 4.00 -3.81
CA LEU A 62 -0.10 3.03 -3.92
C LEU A 62 -1.36 3.58 -3.28
N THR A 63 -2.50 3.17 -3.82
CA THR A 63 -3.82 3.48 -3.30
C THR A 63 -4.27 2.36 -2.37
N TRP A 64 -4.61 2.73 -1.13
CA TRP A 64 -5.05 1.82 -0.07
C TRP A 64 -6.47 2.17 0.35
N GLN A 65 -7.21 1.19 0.87
CA GLN A 65 -8.53 1.38 1.45
C GLN A 65 -8.56 0.85 2.89
N CYS A 66 -9.04 1.65 3.84
CA CYS A 66 -9.18 1.18 5.22
C CYS A 66 -10.48 0.36 5.42
N ASP A 67 -10.62 -0.31 6.56
CA ASP A 67 -11.82 -1.09 6.91
C ASP A 67 -13.11 -0.23 6.97
N ALA A 68 -13.00 1.09 7.09
CA ALA A 68 -14.13 2.03 7.04
C ALA A 68 -14.47 2.51 5.60
N GLY A 69 -13.71 2.08 4.59
CA GLY A 69 -13.94 2.40 3.18
C GLY A 69 -13.20 3.64 2.65
N HIS A 70 -12.53 4.42 3.49
CA HIS A 70 -11.74 5.58 3.04
C HIS A 70 -10.54 5.15 2.20
N VAL A 71 -10.31 5.90 1.12
CA VAL A 71 -9.25 5.65 0.15
C VAL A 71 -8.17 6.71 0.31
N PHE A 72 -6.91 6.29 0.43
CA PHE A 72 -5.78 7.22 0.58
C PHE A 72 -4.53 6.68 -0.13
N VAL A 73 -3.62 7.59 -0.46
CA VAL A 73 -2.35 7.27 -1.12
C VAL A 73 -1.23 7.24 -0.10
N ALA A 74 -0.39 6.21 -0.17
CA ALA A 74 0.82 6.08 0.64
C ALA A 74 1.81 5.10 -0.02
N THR A 75 3.10 5.25 0.30
CA THR A 75 4.11 4.26 -0.07
C THR A 75 3.99 2.99 0.79
N PRO A 76 4.48 1.84 0.28
CA PRO A 76 4.69 0.63 1.08
C PRO A 76 5.38 0.88 2.42
N GLU A 77 6.43 1.70 2.43
CA GLU A 77 7.19 1.99 3.65
C GLU A 77 6.37 2.81 4.65
N GLU A 78 5.74 3.91 4.21
CA GLU A 78 4.87 4.72 5.07
C GLU A 78 3.75 3.87 5.67
N GLN A 79 3.11 3.04 4.84
CA GLN A 79 1.99 2.22 5.29
C GLN A 79 2.42 1.15 6.31
N ARG A 80 3.62 0.58 6.16
CA ARG A 80 4.19 -0.37 7.11
C ARG A 80 4.67 0.27 8.41
N ARG A 81 5.15 1.52 8.37
CA ARG A 81 5.64 2.24 9.55
C ARG A 81 4.51 2.77 10.44
N ARG A 82 3.27 2.85 9.95
CA ARG A 82 2.12 3.28 10.76
C ARG A 82 1.89 2.32 11.93
N PRO A 83 1.67 2.83 13.16
CA PRO A 83 1.64 2.02 14.37
C PRO A 83 0.50 1.00 14.36
N GLY A 84 0.84 -0.27 14.10
CA GLY A 84 -0.11 -1.39 13.97
C GLY A 84 -0.69 -1.92 15.29
N ARG A 85 -0.70 -1.14 16.37
CA ARG A 85 -1.06 -1.59 17.73
C ARG A 85 -1.93 -0.63 18.54
N GLU A 86 -2.40 0.48 17.98
CA GLU A 86 -3.41 1.28 18.70
C GLU A 86 -4.75 0.56 18.61
N ARG A 87 -5.40 0.30 19.75
CA ARG A 87 -6.67 -0.45 19.85
C ARG A 87 -7.86 0.20 19.12
N ARG A 88 -7.67 1.36 18.49
CA ARG A 88 -8.69 2.06 17.72
C ARG A 88 -8.55 1.63 16.27
N ARG A 89 -9.60 1.03 15.71
CA ARG A 89 -9.71 0.42 14.37
C ARG A 89 -9.53 1.42 13.20
N SER A 90 -8.86 2.54 13.45
CA SER A 90 -8.99 3.77 12.67
C SER A 90 -7.75 4.69 12.78
N SER A 91 -6.68 4.33 13.53
CA SER A 91 -5.55 5.24 13.74
C SER A 91 -4.61 5.43 12.54
N TRP A 92 -4.78 4.65 11.46
CA TRP A 92 -3.84 4.63 10.34
C TRP A 92 -4.35 5.32 9.06
N CYS A 93 -5.65 5.50 8.90
CA CYS A 93 -6.23 6.22 7.77
C CYS A 93 -6.34 7.70 8.15
N PRO A 94 -5.91 8.65 7.30
CA PRO A 94 -5.96 10.08 7.62
C PRO A 94 -7.36 10.54 8.08
N ASP A 95 -8.39 10.16 7.33
CA ASP A 95 -9.78 10.51 7.64
C ASP A 95 -10.25 9.89 8.97
N CYS A 96 -9.89 8.63 9.20
CA CYS A 96 -10.23 7.94 10.42
C CYS A 96 -9.49 8.49 11.65
N ALA A 97 -8.24 8.92 11.48
CA ALA A 97 -7.44 9.53 12.53
C ALA A 97 -8.00 10.91 12.90
N GLU A 98 -8.35 11.71 11.90
CA GLU A 98 -9.02 13.00 12.09
C GLU A 98 -10.36 12.84 12.81
N ALA A 99 -11.21 11.92 12.35
CA ALA A 99 -12.49 11.63 12.99
C ALA A 99 -12.33 11.14 14.45
N ALA A 100 -11.21 10.48 14.79
CA ALA A 100 -10.93 10.08 16.16
C ALA A 100 -10.46 11.25 17.04
N ALA A 101 -9.66 12.17 16.49
CA ALA A 101 -9.17 13.35 17.20
C ALA A 101 -10.32 14.29 17.60
N GLN A 102 -11.27 14.53 16.68
CA GLN A 102 -12.43 15.39 16.91
C GLN A 102 -13.38 14.89 18.02
N ARG A 103 -13.28 13.62 18.41
CA ARG A 103 -14.15 12.98 19.43
C ARG A 103 -13.55 12.98 20.84
N THR A 104 -12.37 13.54 21.02
CA THR A 104 -11.70 13.62 22.33
C THR A 104 -12.01 15.00 22.93
N PRO A 105 -12.77 15.10 24.03
CA PRO A 105 -13.05 16.37 24.71
C PRO A 105 -11.81 16.96 25.40
#